data_AF-A0A370GF13-F1
#
_entry.id   AF-A0A370GF13-F1
#
_cell.length_a   1.000
_cell.length_b   1.000
_cell.length_c   1.000
_cell.angle_alpha   90.00
_cell.angle_beta   90.00
_cell.angle_gamma   90.00
#
_symmetry.space_group_name_H-M   'P 1'
#
loop_
_entity.id
_entity.type
_entity.pdbx_description
1 polymer ?
#
loop_
_entity_poly.entity_id
_entity_poly.type
_entity_poly.pdbx_seq_one_letter_code
_entity_poly.pdbx_strand_id
1 'polypeptide(L)'
;MLSREVGEEILSRLAWMTLKPEVIVDAGCGTGEMSARLQACYPDARVIALDISEPMITYAKQQMQSASGKISCLQADAGCLPFADQSVDFLFAHLLLPWHEDHSRLFREWRRVLRPDGLLFFTVLGPDTLREWEKHTVLIPSKMDMHDMGDLLLKEGFADPVLDVDYFTVRYKDKDKMMRELCASGMLMLEAKRDITDEYAWQVTYEVVYGHSFAPLATGYAAQPDGTARVPLASLKKKLIAKD
;
A
#
# COMPACT_ATOMS: atom_id res chain seq x y z
N MET A 1 -14.02 -8.18 3.25
CA MET A 1 -14.09 -8.79 1.92
C MET A 1 -13.20 -8.03 0.94
N LEU A 2 -13.44 -6.73 0.70
CA LEU A 2 -12.61 -5.89 -0.18
C LEU A 2 -11.11 -5.94 0.14
N SER A 3 -10.70 -5.68 1.39
CA SER A 3 -9.27 -5.68 1.75
C SER A 3 -8.55 -6.98 1.39
N ARG A 4 -9.22 -8.13 1.54
CA ARG A 4 -8.67 -9.42 1.13
C ARG A 4 -8.57 -9.53 -0.39
N GLU A 5 -9.62 -9.17 -1.13
CA GLU A 5 -9.63 -9.21 -2.60
C GLU A 5 -8.52 -8.33 -3.20
N VAL A 6 -8.44 -7.07 -2.75
CA VAL A 6 -7.38 -6.14 -3.15
C VAL A 6 -5.99 -6.67 -2.77
N GLY A 7 -5.90 -7.34 -1.62
CA GLY A 7 -4.69 -8.01 -1.13
C GLY A 7 -4.23 -9.17 -2.03
N GLU A 8 -5.14 -9.99 -2.54
CA GLU A 8 -4.81 -11.04 -3.50
C GLU A 8 -4.34 -10.44 -4.84
N GLU A 9 -5.01 -9.38 -5.29
CA GLU A 9 -4.70 -8.73 -6.55
C GLU A 9 -3.30 -8.09 -6.51
N ILE A 10 -2.98 -7.33 -5.46
CA ILE A 10 -1.65 -6.71 -5.31
C ILE A 10 -0.53 -7.76 -5.20
N LEU A 11 -0.77 -8.89 -4.52
CA LEU A 11 0.18 -9.99 -4.45
C LEU A 11 0.35 -10.70 -5.80
N SER A 12 -0.72 -10.83 -6.59
CA SER A 12 -0.67 -11.38 -7.95
C SER A 12 0.16 -10.49 -8.88
N ARG A 13 0.08 -9.17 -8.72
CA ARG A 13 0.92 -8.20 -9.44
C ARG A 13 2.38 -8.29 -9.00
N LEU A 14 2.63 -8.47 -7.70
CA LEU A 14 3.97 -8.66 -7.16
C LEU A 14 4.65 -9.93 -7.69
N ALA A 15 3.90 -10.99 -8.02
CA ALA A 15 4.44 -12.25 -8.54
C ALA A 15 5.18 -12.10 -9.88
N TRP A 16 4.93 -11.02 -10.64
CA TRP A 16 5.64 -10.71 -11.89
C TRP A 16 6.99 -10.03 -11.64
N MET A 17 7.28 -9.62 -10.41
CA MET A 17 8.52 -8.95 -10.04
C MET A 17 9.55 -9.96 -9.54
N THR A 18 10.75 -9.96 -10.14
CA THR A 18 11.87 -10.74 -9.61
C THR A 18 12.54 -9.98 -8.47
N LEU A 19 12.11 -10.26 -7.24
CA LEU A 19 12.64 -9.68 -6.01
C LEU A 19 13.22 -10.77 -5.09
N LYS A 20 14.32 -10.46 -4.41
CA LYS A 20 14.90 -11.30 -3.34
C LYS A 20 15.17 -10.43 -2.11
N PRO A 21 14.13 -9.88 -1.48
CA PRO A 21 14.30 -8.98 -0.35
C PRO A 21 14.82 -9.75 0.87
N GLU A 22 15.73 -9.13 1.61
CA GLU A 22 16.16 -9.61 2.94
C GLU A 22 15.26 -9.03 4.03
N VAL A 23 14.80 -7.78 3.87
CA VAL A 23 13.98 -7.04 4.84
C VAL A 23 12.75 -6.46 4.15
N ILE A 24 11.58 -6.94 4.56
CA ILE A 24 10.27 -6.44 4.13
C ILE A 24 9.61 -5.70 5.29
N VAL A 25 9.07 -4.52 5.04
CA VAL A 25 8.21 -3.79 5.99
C VAL A 25 6.78 -3.79 5.44
N ASP A 26 5.84 -4.33 6.21
CA ASP A 26 4.40 -4.21 5.98
C ASP A 26 3.89 -3.04 6.85
N ALA A 27 3.78 -1.86 6.25
CA ALA A 27 3.35 -0.63 6.89
C ALA A 27 1.82 -0.56 6.91
N GLY A 28 1.23 -0.53 8.11
CA GLY A 28 -0.21 -0.61 8.30
C GLY A 28 -0.72 -2.05 8.25
N CYS A 29 -0.04 -2.98 8.91
CA CYS A 29 -0.28 -4.42 8.77
C CYS A 29 -1.68 -4.86 9.24
N GLY A 30 -2.38 -4.06 10.04
CA GLY A 30 -3.71 -4.35 10.54
C GLY A 30 -3.78 -5.71 11.24
N THR A 31 -4.54 -6.65 10.67
CA THR A 31 -4.71 -8.00 11.22
C THR A 31 -3.52 -8.95 10.98
N GLY A 32 -2.51 -8.53 10.21
CA GLY A 32 -1.35 -9.33 9.85
C GLY A 32 -1.59 -10.33 8.70
N GLU A 33 -2.76 -10.32 8.04
CA GLU A 33 -3.04 -11.25 6.93
C GLU A 33 -2.05 -11.07 5.79
N MET A 34 -1.76 -9.82 5.40
CA MET A 34 -0.81 -9.53 4.31
C MET A 34 0.63 -9.84 4.72
N SER A 35 1.04 -9.50 5.94
CA SER A 35 2.34 -9.89 6.49
C SER A 35 2.59 -11.40 6.39
N ALA A 36 1.59 -12.24 6.73
CA ALA A 36 1.71 -13.69 6.64
C ALA A 36 1.88 -14.16 5.18
N ARG A 37 1.17 -13.53 4.23
CA ARG A 37 1.28 -13.85 2.80
C ARG A 37 2.60 -13.40 2.21
N LEU A 38 3.08 -12.21 2.57
CA LEU A 38 4.42 -11.74 2.21
C LEU A 38 5.49 -12.72 2.70
N GLN A 39 5.37 -13.22 3.93
CA GLN A 39 6.30 -14.23 4.45
C GLN A 39 6.24 -15.54 3.65
N ALA A 40 5.07 -15.95 3.18
CA ALA A 40 4.91 -17.14 2.34
C ALA A 40 5.49 -16.94 0.93
N CYS A 41 5.33 -15.75 0.34
CA CYS A 41 5.95 -15.38 -0.94
C CYS A 41 7.47 -15.23 -0.85
N TYR A 42 7.99 -14.79 0.31
CA TYR A 42 9.41 -14.58 0.56
C TYR A 42 9.88 -15.33 1.83
N PRO A 43 10.01 -16.68 1.78
CA PRO A 43 10.35 -17.49 2.96
C PRO A 43 11.69 -17.16 3.62
N ASP A 44 12.62 -16.55 2.87
CA ASP A 44 13.94 -16.17 3.36
C ASP A 44 14.01 -14.75 3.92
N ALA A 45 13.04 -13.90 3.58
CA ALA A 45 12.98 -12.54 4.07
C ALA A 45 12.58 -12.48 5.55
N ARG A 46 13.06 -11.44 6.23
CA ARG A 46 12.51 -10.98 7.51
C ARG A 46 11.37 -10.01 7.23
N VAL A 47 10.16 -10.34 7.68
CA VAL A 47 9.00 -9.47 7.57
C VAL A 47 8.80 -8.71 8.87
N ILE A 48 8.65 -7.39 8.78
CA ILE A 48 8.35 -6.52 9.91
C ILE A 48 6.94 -5.96 9.69
N ALA A 49 5.98 -6.48 10.45
CA ALA A 49 4.59 -6.06 10.47
C ALA A 49 4.43 -4.85 11.41
N LEU A 50 4.03 -3.71 10.86
CA LEU A 50 3.98 -2.44 11.58
C LEU A 50 2.57 -1.84 11.55
N ASP A 51 2.07 -1.38 12.69
CA ASP A 51 0.79 -0.67 12.80
C ASP A 51 0.85 0.33 13.97
N ILE A 52 0.14 1.44 13.86
CA ILE A 52 0.07 2.45 14.92
C ILE A 52 -0.77 1.97 16.12
N SER A 53 -1.72 1.07 15.86
CA SER A 53 -2.68 0.54 16.82
C SER A 53 -2.12 -0.67 17.57
N GLU A 54 -1.84 -0.49 18.87
CA GLU A 54 -1.44 -1.58 19.77
C GLU A 54 -2.45 -2.76 19.78
N PRO A 55 -3.78 -2.53 19.78
CA PRO A 55 -4.75 -3.62 19.62
C PRO A 55 -4.54 -4.43 18.33
N MET A 56 -4.26 -3.76 17.20
CA MET A 56 -4.00 -4.45 15.92
C MET A 56 -2.72 -5.26 15.97
N ILE A 57 -1.63 -4.70 16.52
CA ILE A 57 -0.38 -5.45 16.72
C ILE A 57 -0.58 -6.68 17.61
N THR A 58 -1.35 -6.56 18.69
CA THR A 58 -1.65 -7.68 19.58
C THR A 58 -2.43 -8.78 18.84
N TYR A 59 -3.43 -8.39 18.06
CA TYR A 59 -4.21 -9.31 17.24
C TYR A 59 -3.36 -9.97 16.14
N ALA A 60 -2.58 -9.19 15.40
CA ALA A 60 -1.69 -9.66 14.34
C ALA A 60 -0.68 -10.68 14.87
N LYS A 61 -0.08 -10.42 16.04
CA LYS A 61 0.81 -11.37 16.73
C LYS A 61 0.11 -12.71 16.98
N GLN A 62 -1.14 -12.71 17.44
CA GLN A 62 -1.91 -13.94 17.70
C GLN A 62 -2.20 -14.70 16.39
N GLN A 63 -2.63 -13.99 15.35
CA GLN A 63 -2.96 -14.58 14.05
C GLN A 63 -1.73 -15.20 13.37
N MET A 64 -0.55 -14.60 13.54
CA MET A 64 0.69 -15.05 12.92
C MET A 64 1.51 -16.02 13.79
N GLN A 65 0.99 -16.49 14.93
CA GLN A 65 1.70 -17.50 15.76
C GLN A 65 2.03 -18.79 15.00
N SER A 66 1.21 -19.13 14.01
CA SER A 66 1.41 -20.30 13.13
C SER A 66 2.31 -20.02 11.92
N ALA A 67 2.59 -18.74 11.61
CA ALA A 67 3.51 -18.37 10.56
C ALA A 67 4.96 -18.60 11.02
N SER A 68 5.86 -18.92 10.09
CA SER A 68 7.28 -19.10 10.39
C SER A 68 7.81 -17.92 11.22
N GLY A 69 8.56 -18.17 12.30
CA GLY A 69 9.04 -17.17 13.28
C GLY A 69 9.99 -16.08 12.76
N LYS A 70 9.95 -15.76 11.46
CA LYS A 70 10.65 -14.68 10.77
C LYS A 70 9.81 -13.40 10.65
N ILE A 71 8.56 -13.40 11.10
CA ILE A 71 7.73 -12.20 11.20
C ILE A 71 7.91 -11.54 12.57
N SER A 72 8.29 -10.26 12.59
CA SER A 72 8.32 -9.43 13.79
C SER A 72 7.19 -8.41 13.74
N CYS A 73 6.53 -8.15 14.87
CA CYS A 73 5.47 -7.13 14.95
C CYS A 73 5.93 -5.93 15.77
N LEU A 74 5.70 -4.72 15.26
CA LEU A 74 6.18 -3.46 15.83
C LEU A 74 5.07 -2.42 15.85
N GLN A 75 4.78 -1.84 17.02
CA GLN A 75 3.92 -0.67 17.07
C GLN A 75 4.73 0.58 16.68
N ALA A 76 4.36 1.26 15.61
CA ALA A 76 4.99 2.49 15.18
C ALA A 76 4.11 3.28 14.18
N ASP A 77 4.42 4.56 14.03
CA ASP A 77 3.80 5.42 13.02
C ASP A 77 4.50 5.23 11.67
N ALA A 78 3.73 4.90 10.62
CA ALA A 78 4.26 4.74 9.27
C ALA A 78 4.83 6.04 8.68
N GLY A 79 4.44 7.21 9.20
CA GLY A 79 5.00 8.53 8.87
C GLY A 79 6.23 8.93 9.68
N CYS A 80 6.72 8.04 10.56
CA CYS A 80 7.94 8.20 11.35
C CYS A 80 8.50 6.82 11.76
N LEU A 81 9.02 6.08 10.77
CA LEU A 81 9.48 4.72 10.92
C LEU A 81 10.78 4.64 11.77
N PRO A 82 10.84 3.76 12.78
CA PRO A 82 12.00 3.59 13.65
C PRO A 82 13.10 2.73 13.00
N PHE A 83 13.33 2.91 11.69
CA PHE A 83 14.35 2.21 10.93
C PHE A 83 15.46 3.18 10.51
N ALA A 84 16.68 2.65 10.38
CA ALA A 84 17.79 3.39 9.82
C ALA A 84 17.52 3.73 8.34
N ASP A 85 18.15 4.79 7.86
CA ASP A 85 18.14 5.13 6.44
C ASP A 85 18.63 3.93 5.61
N GLN A 86 18.01 3.74 4.45
CA GLN A 86 18.44 2.74 3.45
C GLN A 86 18.56 1.29 3.99
N SER A 87 17.70 0.90 4.93
CA SER A 87 17.74 -0.41 5.59
C SER A 87 16.68 -1.41 5.11
N VAL A 88 15.68 -0.95 4.35
CA VAL A 88 14.53 -1.76 3.90
C VAL A 88 14.69 -2.11 2.42
N ASP A 89 14.49 -3.37 2.02
CA ASP A 89 14.44 -3.78 0.60
C ASP A 89 13.11 -3.43 -0.04
N PHE A 90 12.04 -3.73 0.69
CA PHE A 90 10.70 -3.72 0.17
C PHE A 90 9.75 -3.19 1.23
N LEU A 91 9.12 -2.05 0.95
CA LEU A 91 8.07 -1.48 1.76
C LEU A 91 6.73 -1.75 1.06
N PHE A 92 5.86 -2.46 1.76
CA PHE A 92 4.51 -2.79 1.34
C PHE A 92 3.52 -2.02 2.21
N ALA A 93 2.52 -1.38 1.61
CA ALA A 93 1.49 -0.63 2.35
C ALA A 93 0.11 -0.86 1.74
N HIS A 94 -0.73 -1.65 2.41
CA HIS A 94 -2.03 -2.05 1.87
C HIS A 94 -3.18 -1.29 2.51
N LEU A 95 -3.88 -0.46 1.74
CA LEU A 95 -5.01 0.37 2.17
C LEU A 95 -4.71 1.24 3.42
N LEU A 96 -3.45 1.66 3.58
CA LEU A 96 -2.98 2.48 4.70
C LEU A 96 -3.11 3.99 4.44
N LEU A 97 -2.82 4.44 3.22
CA LEU A 97 -2.69 5.88 2.91
C LEU A 97 -3.90 6.73 3.32
N PRO A 98 -5.16 6.26 3.25
CA PRO A 98 -6.29 7.09 3.64
C PRO A 98 -6.32 7.48 5.14
N TRP A 99 -5.51 6.84 5.98
CA TRP A 99 -5.37 7.14 7.41
C TRP A 99 -4.32 8.21 7.72
N HIS A 100 -3.63 8.73 6.70
CA HIS A 100 -2.61 9.77 6.83
C HIS A 100 -3.03 11.04 6.09
N GLU A 101 -2.98 12.19 6.78
CA GLU A 101 -3.31 13.49 6.18
C GLU A 101 -2.18 14.04 5.30
N ASP A 102 -0.92 13.76 5.66
CA ASP A 102 0.27 14.25 4.96
C ASP A 102 0.98 13.12 4.21
N HIS A 103 0.52 12.85 2.99
CA HIS A 103 1.13 11.86 2.09
C HIS A 103 2.55 12.23 1.66
N SER A 104 2.89 13.52 1.63
CA SER A 104 4.25 13.99 1.30
C SER A 104 5.23 13.55 2.38
N ARG A 105 4.88 13.76 3.66
CA ARG A 105 5.68 13.27 4.79
C ARG A 105 5.79 11.75 4.78
N LEU A 106 4.69 11.06 4.48
CA LEU A 106 4.65 9.59 4.44
C LEU A 106 5.61 9.03 3.38
N PHE A 107 5.49 9.50 2.14
CA PHE A 107 6.36 9.07 1.05
C PHE A 107 7.82 9.46 1.28
N ARG A 108 8.11 10.64 1.84
CA ARG A 108 9.47 11.04 2.22
C ARG A 108 10.09 10.08 3.24
N GLU A 109 9.31 9.66 4.23
CA GLU A 109 9.78 8.73 5.24
C GLU A 109 10.02 7.34 4.67
N TRP A 110 9.14 6.86 3.81
CA TRP A 110 9.32 5.58 3.11
C TRP A 110 10.54 5.61 2.20
N ARG A 111 10.73 6.72 1.50
CA ARG A 111 11.89 6.98 0.66
C ARG A 111 13.19 6.96 1.46
N ARG A 112 13.19 7.49 2.69
CA ARG A 112 14.36 7.51 3.59
C ARG A 112 14.79 6.10 4.00
N VAL A 113 13.85 5.26 4.40
CA VAL A 113 14.16 3.90 4.90
C VAL A 113 14.48 2.90 3.80
N LEU A 114 13.98 3.11 2.58
CA LEU A 114 14.26 2.23 1.46
C LEU A 114 15.71 2.36 1.00
N ARG A 115 16.37 1.21 0.84
CA ARG A 115 17.70 1.13 0.22
C ARG A 115 17.65 1.61 -1.23
N PRO A 116 18.78 1.97 -1.85
CA PRO A 116 18.83 2.19 -3.29
C PRO A 116 18.30 0.99 -4.07
N ASP A 117 17.46 1.21 -5.07
CA ASP A 117 16.72 0.15 -5.81
C ASP A 117 15.67 -0.61 -4.96
N GLY A 118 15.41 -0.14 -3.73
CA GLY A 118 14.38 -0.68 -2.86
C GLY A 118 12.98 -0.38 -3.42
N LEU A 119 12.07 -1.34 -3.26
CA LEU A 119 10.73 -1.27 -3.82
C LEU A 119 9.75 -0.69 -2.81
N LEU A 120 8.92 0.25 -3.26
CA LEU A 120 7.65 0.61 -2.64
C LEU A 120 6.51 -0.05 -3.44
N PHE A 121 5.57 -0.69 -2.76
CA PHE A 121 4.33 -1.17 -3.35
C PHE A 121 3.17 -0.84 -2.40
N PHE A 122 2.12 -0.18 -2.91
CA PHE A 122 0.99 0.24 -2.10
C PHE A 122 -0.35 0.15 -2.82
N THR A 123 -1.42 0.09 -2.02
CA THR A 123 -2.80 0.28 -2.46
C THR A 123 -3.48 1.38 -1.67
N VAL A 124 -4.39 2.10 -2.32
CA VAL A 124 -5.13 3.20 -1.71
C VAL A 124 -6.48 3.36 -2.39
N LEU A 125 -7.46 3.84 -1.63
CA LEU A 125 -8.77 4.18 -2.17
C LEU A 125 -8.74 5.54 -2.87
N GLY A 126 -9.13 5.57 -4.13
CA GLY A 126 -9.22 6.77 -4.95
C GLY A 126 -10.50 7.59 -4.70
N PRO A 127 -10.59 8.77 -5.33
CA PRO A 127 -11.67 9.74 -5.13
C PRO A 127 -13.07 9.24 -5.53
N ASP A 128 -13.19 8.31 -6.48
CA ASP A 128 -14.47 7.74 -6.91
C ASP A 128 -14.99 6.65 -5.95
N THR A 129 -14.26 6.36 -4.88
CA THR A 129 -14.72 5.42 -3.84
C THR A 129 -15.96 5.96 -3.15
N LEU A 130 -16.98 5.11 -3.04
CA LEU A 130 -18.29 5.45 -2.49
C LEU A 130 -19.04 6.52 -3.29
N ARG A 131 -18.77 6.66 -4.60
CA ARG A 131 -19.44 7.65 -5.47
C ARG A 131 -20.97 7.61 -5.44
N GLU A 132 -21.57 6.41 -5.26
CA GLU A 132 -23.04 6.27 -5.13
C GLU A 132 -23.57 6.94 -3.85
N TRP A 133 -22.67 7.21 -2.90
CA TRP A 133 -22.93 7.70 -1.56
C TRP A 133 -22.40 9.11 -1.32
N GLU A 134 -21.90 9.83 -2.33
CA GLU A 134 -21.32 11.19 -2.20
C GLU A 134 -22.19 12.19 -1.42
N LYS A 135 -23.52 12.04 -1.48
CA LYS A 135 -24.48 12.91 -0.77
C LYS A 135 -24.58 12.60 0.73
N HIS A 136 -23.98 11.51 1.20
CA HIS A 136 -23.94 11.09 2.59
C HIS A 136 -22.55 11.40 3.17
N THR A 137 -22.46 11.72 4.46
CA THR A 137 -21.18 12.01 5.11
C THR A 137 -20.29 10.77 5.12
N VAL A 138 -19.38 10.67 4.14
CA VAL A 138 -18.37 9.62 4.02
C VAL A 138 -17.04 10.15 4.56
N LEU A 139 -16.36 9.37 5.41
CA LEU A 139 -15.14 9.80 6.10
C LEU A 139 -13.92 9.74 5.17
N ILE A 140 -13.87 8.76 4.28
CA ILE A 140 -12.65 8.38 3.57
C ILE A 140 -12.97 8.03 2.10
N PRO A 141 -12.87 8.99 1.20
CA PRO A 141 -12.03 8.75 0.04
C PRO A 141 -10.85 9.72 0.03
N SER A 142 -9.67 9.22 -0.39
CA SER A 142 -8.56 10.11 -0.73
C SER A 142 -9.06 11.08 -1.79
N LYS A 143 -8.76 12.37 -1.65
CA LYS A 143 -9.01 13.34 -2.73
C LYS A 143 -8.00 13.23 -3.86
N MET A 144 -6.94 12.45 -3.64
CA MET A 144 -5.83 12.26 -4.55
C MET A 144 -6.18 11.16 -5.54
N ASP A 145 -6.13 11.47 -6.84
CA ASP A 145 -6.24 10.46 -7.89
C ASP A 145 -4.87 9.81 -8.19
N MET A 146 -4.84 8.89 -9.18
CA MET A 146 -3.58 8.24 -9.57
C MET A 146 -2.53 9.22 -10.12
N HIS A 147 -2.92 10.32 -10.76
CA HIS A 147 -1.97 11.27 -11.32
C HIS A 147 -1.30 12.07 -10.22
N ASP A 148 -2.09 12.56 -9.26
CA ASP A 148 -1.58 13.28 -8.10
C ASP A 148 -0.61 12.39 -7.28
N MET A 149 -0.90 11.09 -7.14
CA MET A 149 0.00 10.13 -6.48
C MET A 149 1.32 9.98 -7.23
N GLY A 150 1.27 9.87 -8.56
CA GLY A 150 2.45 9.77 -9.40
C GLY A 150 3.34 11.00 -9.28
N ASP A 151 2.75 12.18 -9.37
CA ASP A 151 3.45 13.45 -9.21
C ASP A 151 4.07 13.58 -7.82
N LEU A 152 3.37 13.14 -6.78
CA LEU A 152 3.88 13.17 -5.41
C LEU A 152 5.04 12.19 -5.19
N LEU A 153 4.98 10.98 -5.74
CA LEU A 153 6.09 10.03 -5.70
C LEU A 153 7.35 10.62 -6.36
N LEU A 154 7.22 11.23 -7.54
CA LEU A 154 8.32 11.89 -8.23
C LEU A 154 8.87 13.06 -7.40
N LYS A 155 7.98 13.88 -6.84
CA LYS A 155 8.35 15.03 -6.00
C LYS A 155 9.13 14.62 -4.76
N GLU A 156 8.77 13.52 -4.11
CA GLU A 156 9.49 12.98 -2.95
C GLU A 156 10.70 12.12 -3.32
N GLY A 157 11.05 12.04 -4.61
CA GLY A 157 12.31 11.46 -5.08
C GLY A 157 12.30 9.95 -5.26
N PHE A 158 11.14 9.36 -5.52
CA PHE A 158 11.04 8.01 -6.07
C PHE A 158 11.29 8.01 -7.59
N ALA A 159 11.62 6.83 -8.12
CA ALA A 159 11.89 6.59 -9.54
C ALA A 159 10.89 5.60 -10.12
N ASP A 160 10.59 5.77 -11.41
CA ASP A 160 9.76 4.87 -12.21
C ASP A 160 8.40 4.52 -11.55
N PRO A 161 7.58 5.52 -11.15
CA PRO A 161 6.26 5.24 -10.60
C PRO A 161 5.38 4.62 -11.68
N VAL A 162 4.75 3.50 -11.33
CA VAL A 162 3.74 2.83 -12.14
C VAL A 162 2.50 2.72 -11.29
N LEU A 163 1.42 3.30 -11.81
CA LEU A 163 0.13 3.38 -11.15
C LEU A 163 -0.95 2.88 -12.11
N ASP A 164 -1.90 2.14 -11.57
CA ASP A 164 -3.12 1.80 -12.27
C ASP A 164 -4.31 1.78 -11.30
N VAL A 165 -5.50 1.63 -11.86
CA VAL A 165 -6.76 1.73 -11.12
C VAL A 165 -7.67 0.58 -11.50
N ASP A 166 -8.24 -0.08 -10.50
CA ASP A 166 -9.35 -1.00 -10.66
C ASP A 166 -10.58 -0.53 -9.89
N TYR A 167 -11.75 -0.88 -10.40
CA TYR A 167 -13.03 -0.60 -9.75
C TYR A 167 -13.67 -1.89 -9.25
N PHE A 168 -14.00 -1.92 -7.95
CA PHE A 168 -14.71 -3.03 -7.32
C PHE A 168 -16.10 -2.58 -6.92
N THR A 169 -17.14 -3.15 -7.52
CA THR A 169 -18.54 -2.89 -7.12
C THR A 169 -19.10 -4.08 -6.34
N VAL A 170 -19.39 -3.87 -5.06
CA VAL A 170 -20.00 -4.86 -4.18
C VAL A 170 -21.50 -4.57 -4.05
N ARG A 171 -22.34 -5.54 -4.40
CA ARG A 171 -23.79 -5.47 -4.20
C ARG A 171 -24.20 -6.29 -2.99
N TYR A 172 -24.80 -5.62 -2.01
CA TYR A 172 -25.28 -6.22 -0.78
C TYR A 172 -26.74 -6.65 -0.90
N LYS A 173 -27.08 -7.77 -0.24
CA LYS A 173 -28.48 -8.21 -0.10
C LYS A 173 -29.17 -7.58 1.11
N ASP A 174 -28.38 -7.03 2.03
CA ASP A 174 -28.79 -6.61 3.37
C ASP A 174 -28.08 -5.30 3.73
N LYS A 175 -28.87 -4.27 4.03
CA LYS A 175 -28.38 -2.94 4.39
C LYS A 175 -27.55 -2.96 5.67
N ASP A 176 -27.97 -3.71 6.69
CA ASP A 176 -27.27 -3.75 7.97
C ASP A 176 -25.90 -4.42 7.83
N LYS A 177 -25.79 -5.44 6.96
CA LYS A 177 -24.50 -6.05 6.62
C LYS A 177 -23.57 -5.04 5.95
N MET A 178 -24.06 -4.30 4.95
CA MET A 178 -23.29 -3.24 4.29
C MET A 178 -22.81 -2.20 5.30
N MET A 179 -23.71 -1.69 6.15
CA MET A 179 -23.37 -0.70 7.18
C MET A 179 -22.36 -1.24 8.18
N ARG A 180 -22.51 -2.49 8.64
CA ARG A 180 -21.53 -3.13 9.53
C ARG A 180 -20.16 -3.23 8.88
N GLU A 181 -20.07 -3.63 7.62
CA GLU A 181 -18.79 -3.75 6.90
C GLU A 181 -18.14 -2.39 6.66
N LEU A 182 -18.90 -1.38 6.23
CA LEU A 182 -18.41 -0.02 6.03
C LEU A 182 -17.91 0.60 7.35
N CYS A 183 -18.65 0.45 8.45
CA CYS A 183 -18.20 0.89 9.77
C CYS A 183 -16.96 0.12 10.25
N ALA A 184 -16.91 -1.20 10.06
CA ALA A 184 -15.78 -2.02 10.50
C ALA A 184 -14.49 -1.73 9.71
N SER A 185 -14.62 -1.34 8.44
CA SER A 185 -13.50 -0.85 7.63
C SER A 185 -13.05 0.57 8.01
N GLY A 186 -13.81 1.24 8.87
CA GLY A 186 -13.63 2.64 9.27
C GLY A 186 -13.84 3.65 8.13
N MET A 187 -14.38 3.23 6.98
CA MET A 187 -14.70 4.09 5.84
C MET A 187 -15.96 4.95 6.08
N LEU A 188 -16.71 4.70 7.16
CA LEU A 188 -17.97 5.39 7.48
C LEU A 188 -18.07 5.72 8.97
N MET A 189 -18.34 6.99 9.29
CA MET A 189 -18.56 7.43 10.68
C MET A 189 -19.93 6.96 11.19
N LEU A 190 -19.97 6.42 12.41
CA LEU A 190 -21.18 5.95 13.10
C LEU A 190 -22.31 7.00 13.20
N GLU A 191 -22.00 8.29 13.06
CA GLU A 191 -22.95 9.40 13.12
C GLU A 191 -23.73 9.65 11.82
N ALA A 192 -23.36 9.01 10.71
CA ALA A 192 -24.09 9.08 9.43
C ALA A 192 -25.38 8.23 9.41
N LYS A 193 -26.00 7.99 10.57
CA LYS A 193 -27.33 7.38 10.69
C LYS A 193 -28.42 8.44 10.45
N ARG A 194 -28.63 8.87 9.21
CA ARG A 194 -29.87 9.56 8.84
C ARG A 194 -30.41 9.08 7.50
N ASP A 195 -31.63 8.55 7.55
CA ASP A 195 -32.61 8.35 6.48
C ASP A 195 -32.07 7.97 5.09
N ILE A 196 -31.36 6.84 5.00
CA ILE A 196 -31.16 6.13 3.73
C ILE A 196 -32.48 5.40 3.43
N THR A 197 -33.37 6.06 2.66
CA THR A 197 -34.77 5.63 2.51
C THR A 197 -35.13 4.93 1.22
N ASP A 198 -34.46 5.06 0.05
CA ASP A 198 -34.82 4.21 -1.12
C ASP A 198 -33.81 4.18 -2.31
N GLU A 199 -33.90 3.07 -3.06
CA GLU A 199 -33.54 2.79 -4.47
C GLU A 199 -32.13 3.10 -5.03
N TYR A 200 -31.09 2.69 -4.33
CA TYR A 200 -29.89 2.16 -5.01
C TYR A 200 -29.58 0.83 -4.34
N ALA A 201 -29.45 -0.22 -5.13
CA ALA A 201 -29.44 -1.60 -4.65
C ALA A 201 -28.23 -1.91 -3.77
N TRP A 202 -28.21 -1.44 -2.51
CA TRP A 202 -27.17 -1.58 -1.49
C TRP A 202 -25.79 -1.84 -2.12
N GLN A 203 -25.37 -0.95 -3.00
CA GLN A 203 -24.17 -1.15 -3.81
C GLN A 203 -23.10 -0.17 -3.41
N VAL A 204 -21.87 -0.62 -3.48
CA VAL A 204 -20.71 0.14 -3.02
C VAL A 204 -19.61 -0.03 -4.06
N THR A 205 -19.22 1.06 -4.72
CA THR A 205 -18.06 1.06 -5.61
C THR A 205 -16.83 1.56 -4.88
N TYR A 206 -15.72 0.85 -5.05
CA TYR A 206 -14.39 1.23 -4.57
C TYR A 206 -13.50 1.45 -5.78
N GLU A 207 -12.90 2.62 -5.87
CA GLU A 207 -11.78 2.88 -6.76
C GLU A 207 -10.51 2.52 -5.99
N VAL A 208 -9.73 1.58 -6.51
CA VAL A 208 -8.49 1.14 -5.88
C VAL A 208 -7.34 1.48 -6.81
N VAL A 209 -6.47 2.37 -6.34
CA VAL A 209 -5.22 2.68 -7.02
C VAL A 209 -4.16 1.70 -6.50
N TYR A 210 -3.47 1.03 -7.41
CA TYR A 210 -2.29 0.23 -7.10
C TYR A 210 -1.07 1.00 -7.60
N GLY A 211 -0.09 1.18 -6.73
CA GLY A 211 1.13 1.89 -7.05
C GLY A 211 2.35 1.08 -6.70
N HIS A 212 3.35 1.12 -7.57
CA HIS A 212 4.69 0.74 -7.20
C HIS A 212 5.73 1.69 -7.77
N SER A 213 6.84 1.83 -7.07
CA SER A 213 7.92 2.74 -7.44
C SER A 213 9.19 2.33 -6.71
N PHE A 214 10.35 2.79 -7.17
CA PHE A 214 11.64 2.42 -6.62
C PHE A 214 12.30 3.60 -5.92
N ALA A 215 13.03 3.34 -4.84
CA ALA A 215 14.06 4.26 -4.41
C ALA A 215 15.15 4.34 -5.51
N PRO A 216 15.58 5.55 -5.91
CA PRO A 216 16.55 5.75 -6.96
C PRO A 216 17.87 5.08 -6.60
N LEU A 217 18.58 4.66 -7.65
CA LEU A 217 19.92 4.12 -7.52
C LEU A 217 20.84 5.10 -6.78
N ALA A 218 21.75 4.58 -5.95
CA ALA A 218 22.74 5.39 -5.22
C ALA A 218 23.58 6.25 -6.18
N THR A 219 23.79 5.71 -7.37
CA THR A 219 24.28 6.44 -8.54
C THR A 219 23.08 6.86 -9.39
N GLY A 220 22.36 7.90 -8.97
CA GLY A 220 21.49 8.58 -9.91
C GLY A 220 22.38 9.08 -11.06
N TYR A 221 22.00 8.81 -12.30
CA TYR A 221 22.62 9.49 -13.44
C TYR A 221 22.12 10.93 -13.43
N ALA A 222 22.68 11.73 -12.52
CA ALA A 222 22.44 13.15 -12.51
C ALA A 222 22.82 13.68 -13.89
N ALA A 223 21.89 14.42 -14.51
CA ALA A 223 22.24 15.20 -15.68
C ALA A 223 23.41 16.10 -15.29
N GLN A 224 24.51 15.99 -16.04
CA GLN A 224 25.60 16.92 -15.92
C GLN A 224 25.07 18.33 -16.25
N PRO A 225 25.76 19.40 -15.84
CA PRO A 225 25.34 20.78 -16.13
C PRO A 225 25.11 21.07 -17.62
N ASP A 226 25.59 20.20 -18.52
CA ASP A 226 25.38 20.25 -19.97
C ASP A 226 24.10 19.53 -20.46
N GLY A 227 23.27 19.01 -19.54
CA GLY A 227 22.05 18.26 -19.85
C GLY A 227 22.28 16.80 -20.23
N THR A 228 23.51 16.28 -20.15
CA THR A 228 23.81 14.89 -20.50
C THR A 228 23.84 13.97 -19.27
N ALA A 229 23.18 12.83 -19.35
CA ALA A 229 23.27 11.76 -18.35
C ALA A 229 24.15 10.63 -18.91
N ARG A 230 25.19 10.20 -18.17
CA ARG A 230 26.08 9.12 -18.58
C ARG A 230 25.81 7.86 -17.77
N VAL A 231 25.24 6.85 -18.43
CA VAL A 231 24.97 5.53 -17.87
C VAL A 231 26.11 4.57 -18.23
N PRO A 232 26.92 4.08 -17.28
CA PRO A 232 27.92 3.05 -17.57
C PRO A 232 27.23 1.78 -18.09
N LEU A 233 27.68 1.22 -19.20
CA LEU A 233 27.10 -0.02 -19.75
C LEU A 233 27.08 -1.19 -18.74
N ALA A 234 27.98 -1.20 -17.75
CA ALA A 234 28.06 -2.22 -16.71
C ALA A 234 26.90 -2.17 -15.68
N SER A 235 26.20 -1.04 -15.55
CA SER A 235 25.06 -0.90 -14.63
C SER A 235 23.72 -1.28 -15.27
N LEU A 236 23.67 -1.37 -16.61
CA LEU A 236 22.55 -1.93 -17.36
C LEU A 236 22.60 -3.47 -17.27
N LYS A 237 22.24 -4.03 -16.12
CA LYS A 237 22.03 -5.48 -16.01
C LYS A 237 20.89 -5.88 -16.96
N LYS A 238 21.19 -6.69 -17.99
CA LYS A 238 20.18 -7.34 -18.83
C LYS A 238 19.27 -8.22 -17.96
N LYS A 239 18.09 -7.74 -17.58
CA LYS A 239 16.96 -8.61 -17.26
C LYS A 239 16.41 -9.15 -18.59
N LEU A 240 17.11 -10.12 -19.17
CA LEU A 240 16.58 -10.93 -20.27
C LEU A 240 15.46 -11.78 -19.68
N ILE A 241 14.24 -11.54 -20.15
CA ILE A 241 13.09 -12.41 -19.95
C ILE A 241 13.46 -13.77 -20.56
N ALA A 242 13.81 -14.73 -19.72
CA ALA A 242 13.89 -16.12 -20.15
C ALA A 242 12.44 -16.59 -20.33
N LYS A 243 12.03 -16.69 -21.60
CA LYS A 243 10.89 -17.51 -21.99
C LYS A 243 11.39 -18.95 -22.04
N ASP A 244 10.87 -19.79 -21.15
CA ASP A 244 10.72 -21.23 -21.37
C ASP A 244 9.23 -21.57 -21.25
#